data_AF-A0A9C9Z8L0-F1
#
_entry.id   AF-A0A9C9Z8L0-F1
#
_cell.length_a   1.000
_cell.length_b   1.000
_cell.length_c   1.000
_cell.angle_alpha   90.00
_cell.angle_beta   90.00
_cell.angle_gamma   90.00
#
_symmetry.space_group_name_H-M   'P 1'
#
loop_
_entity.id
_entity.type
_entity.pdbx_description
1 polymer ?
#
loop_
_entity_poly.entity_id
_entity_poly.type
_entity_poly.pdbx_seq_one_letter_code
_entity_poly.pdbx_strand_id
1 'polypeptide(L)'
;MSEDKLRLLFTLGEVAHAAPWPDYLAYGFTRSDVPLLIGLVGDQSLHGADVDSADVWVPLHAWRVLGQLGSEACVEPLLSLLDEGLGDDDWARDELPTVLGMVGEAAIDGLGRYFADGSRGEYSRAIAAEALKSVVERCPQSRARVLDIFSAYLASPDNSAAELNGLLLCCLIDLRAVESLDAVQQLFESGCVDVSYAGQFEEVKRAMTAPAVASHAVDKRLNEALDETSGETIYDEIDRY
;
A
#
# COMPACT_ATOMS: atom_id res chain seq x y z
N MET A 1 5.93 -32.19 -1.98
CA MET A 1 5.02 -31.30 -2.72
C MET A 1 4.76 -29.99 -2.01
N SER A 2 4.20 -29.95 -0.78
CA SER A 2 4.00 -28.65 -0.09
C SER A 2 5.30 -27.99 0.38
N GLU A 3 6.26 -28.77 0.89
CA GLU A 3 7.54 -28.25 1.38
C GLU A 3 8.46 -27.75 0.27
N ASP A 4 8.43 -28.38 -0.91
CA ASP A 4 9.35 -28.06 -2.01
C ASP A 4 9.10 -26.66 -2.58
N LYS A 5 7.85 -26.24 -2.67
CA LYS A 5 7.49 -24.88 -3.11
C LYS A 5 7.71 -23.81 -2.05
N LEU A 6 7.59 -24.14 -0.76
CA LEU A 6 7.95 -23.17 0.28
C LEU A 6 9.46 -22.95 0.31
N ARG A 7 10.27 -24.00 0.13
CA ARG A 7 11.73 -23.89 -0.04
C ARG A 7 12.13 -23.03 -1.23
N LEU A 8 11.32 -22.98 -2.29
CA LEU A 8 11.59 -22.11 -3.44
C LEU A 8 11.68 -20.64 -3.00
N LEU A 9 10.83 -20.17 -2.08
CA LEU A 9 10.83 -18.77 -1.64
C LEU A 9 12.17 -18.36 -1.02
N PHE A 10 12.86 -19.29 -0.35
CA PHE A 10 14.20 -19.10 0.22
C PHE A 10 15.32 -19.08 -0.83
N THR A 11 15.01 -19.36 -2.09
CA THR A 11 16.00 -19.38 -3.19
C THR A 11 15.79 -18.27 -4.21
N LEU A 12 14.68 -17.54 -4.14
CA LEU A 12 14.37 -16.46 -5.08
C LEU A 12 15.23 -15.22 -4.84
N GLY A 13 15.63 -14.98 -3.59
CA GLY A 13 16.54 -13.88 -3.22
C GLY A 13 15.88 -12.51 -3.34
N GLU A 14 16.69 -11.49 -3.63
CA GLU A 14 16.24 -10.10 -3.67
C GLU A 14 15.09 -9.85 -4.65
N VAL A 15 14.12 -9.03 -4.21
CA VAL A 15 13.05 -8.56 -5.07
C VAL A 15 13.43 -7.25 -5.76
N ALA A 16 13.13 -7.15 -7.05
CA ALA A 16 13.30 -5.89 -7.78
C ALA A 16 12.09 -4.96 -7.56
N HIS A 17 12.37 -3.70 -7.17
CA HIS A 17 11.37 -2.69 -6.84
C HIS A 17 10.48 -2.30 -8.05
N ALA A 18 11.07 -2.10 -9.23
CA ALA A 18 10.36 -1.63 -10.42
C ALA A 18 9.98 -2.73 -11.44
N ALA A 19 10.19 -4.00 -11.10
CA ALA A 19 9.92 -5.11 -12.03
C ALA A 19 8.52 -5.72 -11.79
N PRO A 20 7.83 -6.19 -12.84
CA PRO A 20 6.63 -7.00 -12.66
C PRO A 20 6.89 -8.20 -11.75
N TRP A 21 5.96 -8.46 -10.83
CA TRP A 21 6.08 -9.60 -9.93
C TRP A 21 6.11 -10.92 -10.73
N PRO A 22 6.90 -11.92 -10.29
CA PRO A 22 6.79 -13.27 -10.82
C PRO A 22 5.35 -13.79 -10.72
N ASP A 23 4.94 -14.61 -11.67
CA ASP A 23 3.75 -15.45 -11.51
C ASP A 23 4.09 -16.57 -10.52
N TYR A 24 3.81 -16.33 -9.23
CA TYR A 24 4.08 -17.31 -8.20
C TYR A 24 3.16 -18.53 -8.35
N LEU A 25 1.96 -18.37 -8.91
CA LEU A 25 1.03 -19.49 -9.09
C LEU A 25 1.57 -20.52 -10.09
N ALA A 26 2.42 -20.10 -11.04
CA ALA A 26 3.15 -21.00 -11.93
C ALA A 26 4.08 -21.98 -11.18
N TYR A 27 4.46 -21.69 -9.94
CA TYR A 27 5.22 -22.59 -9.07
C TYR A 27 4.35 -23.63 -8.33
N GLY A 28 3.03 -23.60 -8.54
CA GLY A 28 2.09 -24.57 -7.96
C GLY A 28 1.61 -24.21 -6.54
N PHE A 29 1.67 -22.94 -6.16
CA PHE A 29 0.99 -22.44 -4.97
C PHE A 29 -0.53 -22.49 -5.15
N THR A 30 -1.23 -22.88 -4.08
CA THR A 30 -2.68 -23.03 -4.04
C THR A 30 -3.22 -22.56 -2.69
N ARG A 31 -4.55 -22.52 -2.54
CA ARG A 31 -5.19 -22.12 -1.28
C ARG A 31 -4.82 -23.01 -0.08
N SER A 32 -4.36 -24.25 -0.29
CA SER A 32 -3.91 -25.11 0.83
C SER A 32 -2.66 -24.60 1.54
N ASP A 33 -1.91 -23.70 0.89
CA ASP A 33 -0.60 -23.22 1.37
C ASP A 33 -0.71 -21.93 2.17
N VAL A 34 -1.87 -21.29 2.13
CA VAL A 34 -2.16 -20.03 2.80
C VAL A 34 -1.74 -20.03 4.28
N PRO A 35 -2.03 -21.06 5.11
CA PRO A 35 -1.60 -21.05 6.50
C PRO A 35 -0.08 -21.01 6.67
N LEU A 36 0.67 -21.70 5.79
CA LEU A 36 2.12 -21.72 5.84
C LEU A 36 2.72 -20.40 5.34
N LEU A 37 2.13 -19.81 4.29
CA LEU A 37 2.52 -18.49 3.78
C LEU A 37 2.28 -17.39 4.82
N ILE A 38 1.13 -17.41 5.52
CA ILE A 38 0.88 -16.50 6.65
C ILE A 38 1.94 -16.68 7.73
N GLY A 39 2.32 -17.94 8.02
CA GLY A 39 3.40 -18.25 8.96
C GLY A 39 4.73 -17.62 8.56
N LEU A 40 5.11 -17.66 7.27
CA LEU A 40 6.34 -17.04 6.77
C LEU A 40 6.30 -15.51 6.86
N VAL A 41 5.15 -14.88 6.52
CA VAL A 41 5.04 -13.42 6.60
C VAL A 41 5.12 -12.93 8.04
N GLY A 42 4.64 -13.71 9.01
CA GLY A 42 4.71 -13.36 10.44
C GLY A 42 6.00 -13.82 11.15
N ASP A 43 6.95 -14.44 10.45
CA ASP A 43 8.17 -14.96 11.08
C ASP A 43 9.18 -13.83 11.34
N GLN A 44 9.25 -13.40 12.60
CA GLN A 44 10.15 -12.33 13.05
C GLN A 44 11.64 -12.65 12.82
N SER A 45 12.02 -13.93 12.71
CA SER A 45 13.40 -14.30 12.38
C SER A 45 13.77 -14.00 10.94
N LEU A 46 12.79 -13.95 10.03
CA LEU A 46 13.01 -13.58 8.64
C LEU A 46 13.11 -12.06 8.49
N HIS A 47 12.25 -11.30 9.17
CA HIS A 47 12.33 -9.83 9.20
C HIS A 47 13.64 -9.31 9.80
N GLY A 48 14.21 -10.05 10.76
CA GLY A 48 15.50 -9.75 11.38
C GLY A 48 16.69 -10.51 10.78
N ALA A 49 16.53 -11.13 9.60
CA ALA A 49 17.62 -11.86 8.96
C ALA A 49 18.73 -10.92 8.47
N ASP A 50 19.91 -11.50 8.21
CA ASP A 50 21.02 -10.75 7.62
C ASP A 50 20.63 -10.18 6.26
N VAL A 51 21.00 -8.91 5.99
CA VAL A 51 20.64 -8.21 4.75
C VAL A 51 21.21 -8.86 3.49
N ASP A 52 22.31 -9.60 3.62
CA ASP A 52 22.92 -10.36 2.52
C ASP A 52 22.29 -11.77 2.37
N SER A 53 21.40 -12.16 3.30
CA SER A 53 20.70 -13.45 3.25
C SER A 53 19.47 -13.39 2.34
N ALA A 54 19.19 -14.48 1.63
CA ALA A 54 17.93 -14.65 0.91
C ALA A 54 16.70 -14.66 1.85
N ASP A 55 16.91 -15.00 3.13
CA ASP A 55 15.84 -15.15 4.12
C ASP A 55 15.06 -13.85 4.37
N VAL A 56 15.72 -12.69 4.30
CA VAL A 56 15.09 -11.38 4.51
C VAL A 56 14.02 -11.07 3.45
N TRP A 57 14.11 -11.70 2.28
CA TRP A 57 13.19 -11.52 1.16
C TRP A 57 12.00 -12.47 1.18
N VAL A 58 12.04 -13.51 2.02
CA VAL A 58 10.99 -14.54 2.09
C VAL A 58 9.63 -13.97 2.48
N PRO A 59 9.49 -13.04 3.46
CA PRO A 59 8.20 -12.43 3.78
C PRO A 59 7.59 -11.70 2.59
N LEU A 60 8.40 -10.98 1.81
CA LEU A 60 7.95 -10.23 0.63
C LEU A 60 7.43 -11.19 -0.45
N HIS A 61 8.17 -12.27 -0.73
CA HIS A 61 7.66 -13.30 -1.64
C HIS A 61 6.36 -13.94 -1.13
N ALA A 62 6.28 -14.23 0.17
CA ALA A 62 5.13 -14.88 0.75
C ALA A 62 3.87 -14.00 0.69
N TRP A 63 3.95 -12.70 0.97
CA TRP A 63 2.77 -11.82 0.83
C TRP A 63 2.36 -11.63 -0.62
N ARG A 64 3.30 -11.63 -1.57
CA ARG A 64 2.99 -11.54 -3.01
C ARG A 64 2.22 -12.77 -3.47
N VAL A 65 2.60 -13.96 -2.98
CA VAL A 65 1.86 -15.22 -3.23
C VAL A 65 0.46 -15.14 -2.62
N LEU A 66 0.31 -14.66 -1.38
CA LEU A 66 -0.99 -14.51 -0.72
C LEU A 66 -1.93 -13.59 -1.52
N GLY A 67 -1.41 -12.48 -2.04
CA GLY A 67 -2.13 -11.57 -2.93
C GLY A 67 -2.57 -12.27 -4.22
N GLN A 68 -1.66 -12.96 -4.91
CA GLN A 68 -2.00 -13.71 -6.14
C GLN A 68 -3.02 -14.83 -5.93
N LEU A 69 -3.03 -15.45 -4.74
CA LEU A 69 -4.05 -16.43 -4.36
C LEU A 69 -5.42 -15.81 -4.06
N GLY A 70 -5.50 -14.49 -3.86
CA GLY A 70 -6.72 -13.78 -3.48
C GLY A 70 -7.36 -14.40 -2.23
N SER A 71 -6.57 -14.56 -1.17
CA SER A 71 -6.99 -15.26 0.04
C SER A 71 -7.46 -14.29 1.12
N GLU A 72 -8.76 -14.22 1.38
CA GLU A 72 -9.33 -13.43 2.49
C GLU A 72 -8.68 -13.73 3.85
N ALA A 73 -8.25 -14.98 4.07
CA ALA A 73 -7.62 -15.40 5.32
C ALA A 73 -6.30 -14.67 5.64
N CYS A 74 -5.66 -13.98 4.68
CA CYS A 74 -4.45 -13.20 4.94
C CYS A 74 -4.73 -11.76 5.39
N VAL A 75 -5.96 -11.26 5.28
CA VAL A 75 -6.27 -9.84 5.56
C VAL A 75 -5.93 -9.47 6.99
N GLU A 76 -6.51 -10.14 7.99
CA GLU A 76 -6.26 -9.83 9.40
C GLU A 76 -4.80 -10.08 9.84
N PRO A 77 -4.13 -11.18 9.43
CA PRO A 77 -2.71 -11.36 9.72
C PRO A 77 -1.81 -10.25 9.16
N LEU A 78 -2.01 -9.85 7.90
CA LEU A 78 -1.21 -8.78 7.30
C LEU A 78 -1.48 -7.43 7.98
N LEU A 79 -2.74 -7.14 8.29
CA LEU A 79 -3.12 -5.93 9.02
C LEU A 79 -2.49 -5.88 10.42
N SER A 80 -2.44 -7.01 11.13
CA SER A 80 -1.81 -7.07 12.46
C SER A 80 -0.32 -6.74 12.39
N LEU A 81 0.39 -7.21 11.34
CA LEU A 81 1.81 -6.94 11.17
C LEU A 81 2.14 -5.47 10.85
N LEU A 82 1.18 -4.70 10.30
CA LEU A 82 1.32 -3.25 10.15
C LEU A 82 1.48 -2.53 11.48
N ASP A 83 0.93 -3.07 12.57
CA ASP A 83 1.12 -2.52 13.93
C ASP A 83 2.46 -2.95 14.53
N GLU A 84 3.03 -4.06 14.06
CA GLU A 84 4.25 -4.68 14.60
C GLU A 84 5.53 -4.18 13.92
N GLY A 85 5.42 -3.18 13.04
CA GLY A 85 6.57 -2.52 12.40
C GLY A 85 6.45 -2.39 10.88
N LEU A 86 5.59 -3.19 10.22
CA LEU A 86 5.42 -3.07 8.76
C LEU A 86 4.80 -1.73 8.34
N GLY A 87 4.14 -1.00 9.22
CA GLY A 87 3.67 0.36 8.92
C GLY A 87 4.79 1.34 8.58
N ASP A 88 6.01 1.06 9.07
CA ASP A 88 7.21 1.87 8.86
C ASP A 88 8.16 1.30 7.80
N ASP A 89 7.85 0.12 7.27
CA ASP A 89 8.65 -0.56 6.26
C ASP A 89 8.27 -0.08 4.85
N ASP A 90 9.25 0.36 4.07
CA ASP A 90 9.01 0.94 2.74
C ASP A 90 8.48 -0.11 1.75
N TRP A 91 8.91 -1.38 1.84
CA TRP A 91 8.36 -2.44 1.00
C TRP A 91 6.90 -2.72 1.33
N ALA A 92 6.55 -2.72 2.61
CA ALA A 92 5.19 -2.91 3.05
C ALA A 92 4.29 -1.76 2.59
N ARG A 93 4.76 -0.51 2.69
CA ARG A 93 4.05 0.68 2.18
C ARG A 93 3.77 0.58 0.68
N ASP A 94 4.74 0.13 -0.09
CA ASP A 94 4.62 0.03 -1.55
C ASP A 94 3.79 -1.19 -2.02
N GLU A 95 3.93 -2.34 -1.36
CA GLU A 95 3.39 -3.60 -1.87
C GLU A 95 2.10 -4.06 -1.20
N LEU A 96 1.94 -3.86 0.11
CA LEU A 96 0.77 -4.37 0.82
C LEU A 96 -0.56 -3.79 0.32
N PRO A 97 -0.64 -2.52 -0.12
CA PRO A 97 -1.86 -2.04 -0.77
C PRO A 97 -2.24 -2.86 -1.99
N THR A 98 -1.26 -3.24 -2.81
CA THR A 98 -1.47 -4.11 -3.98
C THR A 98 -1.86 -5.52 -3.53
N VAL A 99 -1.15 -6.12 -2.57
CA VAL A 99 -1.45 -7.47 -2.05
C VAL A 99 -2.89 -7.55 -1.53
N LEU A 100 -3.29 -6.61 -0.68
CA LEU A 100 -4.63 -6.55 -0.09
C LEU A 100 -5.68 -6.19 -1.15
N GLY A 101 -5.33 -5.36 -2.14
CA GLY A 101 -6.15 -5.07 -3.31
C GLY A 101 -6.47 -6.31 -4.15
N MET A 102 -5.52 -7.25 -4.30
CA MET A 102 -5.71 -8.52 -5.04
C MET A 102 -6.66 -9.49 -4.33
N VAL A 103 -6.88 -9.35 -3.02
CA VAL A 103 -7.93 -10.10 -2.30
C VAL A 103 -9.33 -9.65 -2.74
N GLY A 104 -9.48 -8.39 -3.18
CA GLY A 104 -10.72 -7.84 -3.71
C GLY A 104 -11.74 -7.50 -2.62
N GLU A 105 -13.02 -7.62 -2.95
CA GLU A 105 -14.13 -7.15 -2.08
C GLU A 105 -14.15 -7.75 -0.68
N ALA A 106 -13.59 -8.95 -0.50
CA ALA A 106 -13.51 -9.62 0.79
C ALA A 106 -12.60 -8.89 1.79
N ALA A 107 -11.66 -8.07 1.32
CA ALA A 107 -10.77 -7.30 2.20
C ALA A 107 -11.41 -6.01 2.75
N ILE A 108 -12.50 -5.50 2.13
CA ILE A 108 -13.02 -4.15 2.38
C ILE A 108 -13.41 -3.94 3.85
N ASP A 109 -14.06 -4.91 4.50
CA ASP A 109 -14.50 -4.74 5.89
C ASP A 109 -13.33 -4.73 6.87
N GLY A 110 -12.30 -5.55 6.63
CA GLY A 110 -11.08 -5.56 7.44
C GLY A 110 -10.31 -4.26 7.30
N LEU A 111 -10.06 -3.85 6.06
CA LEU A 111 -9.38 -2.60 5.73
C LEU A 111 -10.13 -1.38 6.27
N GLY A 112 -11.45 -1.32 6.10
CA GLY A 112 -12.28 -0.21 6.57
C GLY A 112 -12.26 -0.07 8.10
N ARG A 113 -12.35 -1.17 8.84
CA ARG A 113 -12.19 -1.16 10.30
C ARG A 113 -10.81 -0.68 10.72
N TYR A 114 -9.77 -1.17 10.05
CA TYR A 114 -8.39 -0.81 10.36
C TYR A 114 -8.13 0.68 10.11
N PHE A 115 -8.53 1.18 8.95
CA PHE A 115 -8.42 2.60 8.57
C PHE A 115 -9.14 3.54 9.57
N ALA A 116 -10.33 3.15 10.02
CA ALA A 116 -11.14 3.95 10.95
C ALA A 116 -10.66 3.92 12.41
N ASP A 117 -9.73 3.03 12.77
CA ASP A 117 -9.27 2.85 14.14
C ASP A 117 -8.21 3.90 14.51
N GLY A 118 -8.65 4.97 15.18
CA GLY A 118 -7.80 6.07 15.63
C GLY A 118 -6.76 5.70 16.69
N SER A 119 -6.72 4.45 17.18
CA SER A 119 -5.65 3.99 18.06
C SER A 119 -4.40 3.53 17.31
N ARG A 120 -4.48 3.40 15.97
CA ARG A 120 -3.40 2.93 15.10
C ARG A 120 -2.59 4.09 14.51
N GLY A 121 -1.35 3.79 14.14
CA GLY A 121 -0.44 4.75 13.50
C GLY A 121 -0.99 5.28 12.17
N GLU A 122 -0.71 6.54 11.87
CA GLU A 122 -1.27 7.21 10.68
C GLU A 122 -0.78 6.58 9.37
N TYR A 123 0.49 6.17 9.28
CA TYR A 123 1.03 5.45 8.11
C TYR A 123 0.37 4.10 7.89
N SER A 124 0.21 3.30 8.95
CA SER A 124 -0.46 2.00 8.83
C SER A 124 -1.91 2.16 8.36
N ARG A 125 -2.61 3.19 8.86
CA ARG A 125 -3.97 3.53 8.41
C ARG A 125 -3.97 4.03 6.96
N ALA A 126 -2.94 4.75 6.53
CA ALA A 126 -2.81 5.20 5.15
C ALA A 126 -2.59 4.02 4.19
N ILE A 127 -1.80 3.00 4.58
CA ILE A 127 -1.66 1.74 3.84
C ILE A 127 -3.03 1.08 3.66
N ALA A 128 -3.87 1.06 4.70
CA ALA A 128 -5.22 0.51 4.60
C ALA A 128 -6.13 1.33 3.66
N ALA A 129 -6.00 2.67 3.65
CA ALA A 129 -6.72 3.53 2.71
C ALA A 129 -6.28 3.28 1.25
N GLU A 130 -4.97 3.17 1.01
CA GLU A 130 -4.41 2.85 -0.30
C GLU A 130 -4.81 1.44 -0.75
N ALA A 131 -4.89 0.47 0.17
CA ALA A 131 -5.40 -0.86 -0.11
C ALA A 131 -6.89 -0.83 -0.52
N LEU A 132 -7.72 -0.03 0.15
CA LEU A 132 -9.13 0.17 -0.23
C LEU A 132 -9.24 0.76 -1.64
N LYS A 133 -8.39 1.73 -2.00
CA LYS A 133 -8.28 2.26 -3.37
C LYS A 133 -7.90 1.15 -4.35
N SER A 134 -6.87 0.37 -4.04
CA SER A 134 -6.38 -0.75 -4.87
C SER A 134 -7.45 -1.82 -5.11
N VAL A 135 -8.34 -2.06 -4.13
CA VAL A 135 -9.53 -2.90 -4.31
C VAL A 135 -10.45 -2.31 -5.37
N VAL A 136 -10.74 -1.01 -5.35
CA VAL A 136 -11.61 -0.36 -6.36
C VAL A 136 -11.03 -0.45 -7.76
N GLU A 137 -9.72 -0.26 -7.92
CA GLU A 137 -9.05 -0.38 -9.22
C GLU A 137 -9.22 -1.76 -9.85
N ARG A 138 -9.26 -2.82 -9.01
CA ARG A 138 -9.45 -4.21 -9.43
C ARG A 138 -10.92 -4.62 -9.49
N CYS A 139 -11.75 -4.02 -8.66
CA CYS A 139 -13.18 -4.29 -8.49
C CYS A 139 -13.97 -2.98 -8.57
N PRO A 140 -14.17 -2.38 -9.75
CA PRO A 140 -14.80 -1.06 -9.87
C PRO A 140 -16.20 -0.95 -9.27
N GLN A 141 -16.94 -2.07 -9.18
CA GLN A 141 -18.24 -2.15 -8.52
C GLN A 141 -18.20 -1.83 -7.02
N SER A 142 -17.02 -1.97 -6.39
CA SER A 142 -16.83 -1.69 -4.96
C SER A 142 -16.65 -0.20 -4.63
N ARG A 143 -16.50 0.68 -5.65
CA ARG A 143 -16.23 2.11 -5.48
C ARG A 143 -17.18 2.78 -4.48
N ALA A 144 -18.49 2.56 -4.62
CA ALA A 144 -19.48 3.16 -3.73
C ALA A 144 -19.24 2.78 -2.25
N ARG A 145 -18.99 1.49 -1.99
CA ARG A 145 -18.74 0.97 -0.65
C ARG A 145 -17.45 1.52 -0.04
N VAL A 146 -16.39 1.66 -0.83
CA VAL A 146 -15.13 2.26 -0.37
C VAL A 146 -15.30 3.75 -0.09
N LEU A 147 -16.02 4.48 -0.94
CA LEU A 147 -16.30 5.89 -0.70
C LEU A 147 -17.24 6.14 0.48
N ASP A 148 -18.12 5.19 0.82
CA ASP A 148 -18.90 5.26 2.06
C ASP A 148 -17.98 5.19 3.30
N ILE A 149 -16.94 4.34 3.27
CA ILE A 149 -15.93 4.25 4.34
C ILE A 149 -15.16 5.57 4.47
N PHE A 150 -14.66 6.11 3.36
CA PHE A 150 -13.94 7.39 3.37
C PHE A 150 -14.84 8.55 3.80
N SER A 151 -16.09 8.58 3.34
CA SER A 151 -17.06 9.61 3.74
C SER A 151 -17.39 9.54 5.22
N ALA A 152 -17.52 8.33 5.79
CA ALA A 152 -17.73 8.14 7.21
C ALA A 152 -16.55 8.67 8.05
N TYR A 153 -15.32 8.47 7.58
CA TYR A 153 -14.14 9.04 8.21
C TYR A 153 -14.11 10.58 8.09
N LEU A 154 -14.34 11.13 6.91
CA LEU A 154 -14.35 12.58 6.66
C LEU A 154 -15.44 13.33 7.45
N ALA A 155 -16.50 12.64 7.90
CA ALA A 155 -17.51 13.24 8.76
C ALA A 155 -17.00 13.55 10.19
N SER A 156 -15.93 12.89 10.62
CA SER A 156 -15.26 13.13 11.91
C SER A 156 -13.78 12.75 11.79
N PRO A 157 -12.99 13.54 11.04
CA PRO A 157 -11.61 13.18 10.72
C PRO A 157 -10.73 13.21 11.97
N ASP A 158 -9.63 12.47 11.90
CA ASP A 158 -8.61 12.53 12.94
C ASP A 158 -7.78 13.80 12.73
N ASN A 159 -8.09 14.83 13.51
CA ASN A 159 -7.42 16.13 13.39
C ASN A 159 -5.93 16.11 13.77
N SER A 160 -5.46 15.02 14.39
CA SER A 160 -4.05 14.85 14.74
C SER A 160 -3.24 14.10 13.66
N ALA A 161 -3.91 13.41 12.74
CA ALA A 161 -3.28 12.57 11.72
C ALA A 161 -3.18 13.30 10.37
N ALA A 162 -2.38 14.36 10.33
CA ALA A 162 -2.30 15.25 9.17
C ALA A 162 -1.78 14.54 7.91
N GLU A 163 -0.88 13.57 8.08
CA GLU A 163 -0.32 12.81 6.96
C GLU A 163 -1.34 11.80 6.41
N LEU A 164 -2.06 11.10 7.29
CA LEU A 164 -3.19 10.25 6.88
C LEU A 164 -4.23 11.05 6.10
N ASN A 165 -4.57 12.25 6.57
CA ASN A 165 -5.52 13.13 5.90
C ASN A 165 -5.01 13.53 4.50
N GLY A 166 -3.73 13.90 4.37
CA GLY A 166 -3.09 14.19 3.08
C GLY A 166 -3.12 13.01 2.11
N LEU A 167 -2.74 11.81 2.58
CA LEU A 167 -2.71 10.58 1.78
C LEU A 167 -4.12 10.11 1.38
N LEU A 168 -5.12 10.29 2.24
CA LEU A 168 -6.52 10.04 1.91
C LEU A 168 -6.99 10.91 0.73
N LEU A 169 -6.52 12.16 0.65
CA LEU A 169 -6.84 13.02 -0.50
C LEU A 169 -6.25 12.49 -1.80
N CYS A 170 -5.04 11.90 -1.79
CA CYS A 170 -4.48 11.21 -2.95
C CYS A 170 -5.41 10.07 -3.42
N CYS A 171 -5.91 9.25 -2.47
CA CYS A 171 -6.88 8.20 -2.79
C CYS A 171 -8.16 8.75 -3.42
N LEU A 172 -8.71 9.85 -2.88
CA LEU A 172 -9.93 10.47 -3.40
C LEU A 172 -9.73 11.10 -4.79
N ILE A 173 -8.53 11.62 -5.08
CA ILE A 173 -8.13 12.11 -6.41
C ILE A 173 -8.15 10.97 -7.42
N ASP A 174 -7.48 9.87 -7.11
CA ASP A 174 -7.37 8.70 -7.97
C ASP A 174 -8.73 8.06 -8.24
N LEU A 175 -9.59 7.98 -7.22
CA LEU A 175 -10.96 7.47 -7.34
C LEU A 175 -11.95 8.47 -7.97
N ARG A 176 -11.50 9.70 -8.28
CA ARG A 176 -12.34 10.78 -8.81
C ARG A 176 -13.58 11.00 -7.96
N ALA A 177 -13.42 11.04 -6.64
CA ALA A 177 -14.51 11.10 -5.66
C ALA A 177 -15.16 12.49 -5.58
N VAL A 178 -15.64 13.03 -6.69
CA VAL A 178 -16.21 14.40 -6.77
C VAL A 178 -17.38 14.63 -5.81
N GLU A 179 -18.09 13.55 -5.44
CA GLU A 179 -19.14 13.55 -4.42
C GLU A 179 -18.62 13.90 -3.01
N SER A 180 -17.32 13.76 -2.75
CA SER A 180 -16.69 14.04 -1.46
C SER A 180 -16.13 15.46 -1.36
N LEU A 181 -16.25 16.29 -2.41
CA LEU A 181 -15.62 17.63 -2.46
C LEU A 181 -16.01 18.56 -1.30
N ASP A 182 -17.28 18.55 -0.87
CA ASP A 182 -17.72 19.38 0.25
C ASP A 182 -17.07 18.94 1.57
N ALA A 183 -16.94 17.62 1.79
CA ALA A 183 -16.26 17.07 2.97
C ALA A 183 -14.74 17.31 2.91
N VAL A 184 -14.14 17.21 1.73
CA VAL A 184 -12.73 17.55 1.50
C VAL A 184 -12.49 19.04 1.82
N GLN A 185 -13.38 19.94 1.39
CA GLN A 185 -13.26 21.36 1.72
C GLN A 185 -13.28 21.58 3.24
N GLN A 186 -14.20 20.93 3.95
CA GLN A 186 -14.28 21.01 5.42
C GLN A 186 -13.01 20.50 6.10
N LEU A 187 -12.39 19.43 5.56
CA LEU A 187 -11.12 18.89 6.07
C LEU A 187 -9.97 19.91 5.93
N PHE A 188 -9.90 20.64 4.81
CA PHE A 188 -8.94 21.73 4.65
C PHE A 188 -9.22 22.88 5.63
N GLU A 189 -10.49 23.24 5.82
CA GLU A 189 -10.90 24.30 6.75
C GLU A 189 -10.58 23.96 8.22
N SER A 190 -10.53 22.68 8.60
CA SER A 190 -10.06 22.25 9.92
C SER A 190 -8.54 22.34 10.11
N GLY A 191 -7.77 22.59 9.05
CA GLY A 191 -6.32 22.77 9.12
C GLY A 191 -5.53 21.51 9.50
N CYS A 192 -6.12 20.33 9.33
CA CYS A 192 -5.54 19.04 9.69
C CYS A 192 -5.07 18.23 8.48
N VAL A 193 -4.66 18.90 7.39
CA VAL A 193 -4.15 18.26 6.17
C VAL A 193 -2.68 18.62 5.99
N ASP A 194 -1.83 17.61 5.83
CA ASP A 194 -0.50 17.82 5.27
C ASP A 194 -0.61 17.99 3.76
N VAL A 195 -0.43 19.23 3.32
CA VAL A 195 -0.55 19.64 1.91
C VAL A 195 0.63 19.19 1.04
N SER A 196 1.70 18.66 1.62
CA SER A 196 2.86 18.16 0.85
C SER A 196 2.52 16.92 0.01
N TYR A 197 1.49 16.16 0.39
CA TYR A 197 1.04 14.97 -0.31
C TYR A 197 0.14 15.29 -1.51
N ALA A 198 -1.04 15.87 -1.25
CA ALA A 198 -2.07 16.08 -2.29
C ALA A 198 -2.12 17.52 -2.85
N GLY A 199 -1.35 18.44 -2.29
CA GLY A 199 -1.40 19.86 -2.62
C GLY A 199 -2.53 20.62 -1.92
N GLN A 200 -2.77 21.84 -2.36
CA GLN A 200 -3.80 22.72 -1.80
C GLN A 200 -5.21 22.35 -2.29
N PHE A 201 -6.26 22.76 -1.58
CA PHE A 201 -7.65 22.43 -1.92
C PHE A 201 -8.01 22.69 -3.40
N GLU A 202 -7.57 23.82 -3.98
CA GLU A 202 -7.85 24.14 -5.38
C GLU A 202 -7.12 23.21 -6.38
N GLU A 203 -5.97 22.66 -5.99
CA GLU A 203 -5.25 21.65 -6.77
C GLU A 203 -5.95 20.30 -6.67
N VAL A 204 -6.33 19.89 -5.45
CA VAL A 204 -7.11 18.66 -5.19
C VAL A 204 -8.44 18.68 -5.95
N LYS A 205 -9.21 19.76 -5.85
CA LYS A 205 -10.49 19.93 -6.56
C LYS A 205 -10.30 19.85 -8.08
N ARG A 206 -9.27 20.50 -8.62
CA ARG A 206 -8.93 20.43 -10.05
C ARG A 206 -8.56 19.01 -10.45
N ALA A 207 -7.74 18.33 -9.64
CA ALA A 207 -7.32 16.96 -9.89
C ALA A 207 -8.51 16.00 -9.87
N MET A 208 -9.44 16.10 -8.92
CA MET A 208 -10.63 15.25 -8.85
C MET A 208 -11.61 15.46 -10.02
N THR A 209 -11.75 16.70 -10.49
CA THR A 209 -12.71 17.07 -11.55
C THR A 209 -12.15 17.00 -12.96
N ALA A 210 -10.84 16.81 -13.13
CA ALA A 210 -10.25 16.70 -14.45
C ALA A 210 -10.84 15.49 -15.23
N PRO A 211 -11.06 15.64 -16.55
CA PRO A 211 -11.44 14.51 -17.38
C PRO A 211 -10.32 13.46 -17.39
N ALA A 212 -10.69 12.18 -17.46
CA ALA A 212 -9.73 11.09 -17.55
C ALA A 212 -8.86 11.25 -18.81
N VAL A 213 -7.65 11.78 -18.66
CA VAL A 213 -6.60 11.64 -19.67
C VAL A 213 -5.96 10.29 -19.40
N ALA A 214 -5.78 9.46 -20.44
CA ALA A 214 -5.31 8.07 -20.33
C ALA A 214 -4.09 7.95 -19.39
N SER A 215 -4.35 7.48 -18.17
CA SER A 215 -3.37 7.39 -17.08
C SER A 215 -2.50 6.16 -17.27
N HIS A 216 -1.38 6.35 -17.96
CA HIS A 216 -0.22 5.46 -17.92
C HIS A 216 1.11 6.20 -18.22
N ALA A 217 1.07 7.52 -18.42
CA ALA A 217 2.21 8.31 -18.87
C ALA A 217 2.63 9.44 -17.91
N VAL A 218 1.85 9.70 -16.86
CA VAL A 218 2.18 10.74 -15.87
C VAL A 218 3.05 10.16 -14.75
N ASP A 219 2.73 8.97 -14.25
CA ASP A 219 3.51 8.30 -13.18
C ASP A 219 4.94 7.95 -13.64
N LYS A 220 5.10 7.54 -14.91
CA LYS A 220 6.44 7.23 -15.46
C LYS A 220 7.35 8.46 -15.51
N ARG A 221 6.80 9.65 -15.75
CA ARG A 221 7.57 10.89 -15.88
C ARG A 221 7.93 11.53 -14.55
N LEU A 222 7.11 11.35 -13.51
CA LEU A 222 7.48 11.81 -12.17
C LEU A 222 8.59 10.92 -11.59
N ASN A 223 8.50 9.60 -11.78
CA ASN A 223 9.52 8.67 -11.29
C ASN A 223 10.85 8.80 -12.05
N GLU A 224 10.82 8.99 -13.37
CA GLU A 224 12.04 9.26 -14.17
C GLU A 224 12.70 10.60 -13.80
N ALA A 225 11.91 11.63 -13.46
CA ALA A 225 12.45 12.94 -13.08
C ALA A 225 13.07 12.96 -11.67
N LEU A 226 12.60 12.09 -10.77
CA LEU A 226 13.17 11.94 -9.43
C LEU A 226 14.47 11.12 -9.48
N ASP A 227 14.54 10.08 -10.31
CA ASP A 227 15.75 9.27 -10.55
C ASP A 227 16.90 10.06 -11.21
N GLU A 228 16.58 10.99 -12.11
CA GLU A 228 17.61 11.86 -12.73
C GLU A 228 18.21 12.87 -11.74
N THR A 229 17.47 13.24 -10.69
CA THR A 229 17.97 14.15 -9.63
C THR A 229 18.68 13.47 -8.47
N SER A 230 18.50 12.16 -8.26
CA SER A 230 19.21 11.39 -7.22
C SER A 230 20.54 10.79 -7.69
N GLY A 231 20.88 10.92 -8.98
CA GLY A 231 22.10 10.41 -9.59
C GLY A 231 23.38 11.25 -9.40
N GLU A 232 23.33 12.42 -8.76
CA GLU A 232 24.54 13.15 -8.36
C GLU A 232 24.94 12.77 -6.92
N THR A 233 25.73 11.70 -6.84
CA THR A 233 26.39 11.17 -5.64
C THR A 233 27.10 12.25 -4.81
N ILE A 234 26.64 12.50 -3.58
CA ILE A 234 27.36 13.27 -2.54
C ILE A 234 28.29 12.33 -1.71
N TYR A 235 28.85 11.29 -2.34
CA TYR A 235 29.71 10.30 -1.67
C TYR A 235 31.02 10.03 -2.42
N ASP A 236 31.66 11.07 -2.99
CA ASP A 236 32.97 10.93 -3.66
C ASP A 236 34.06 11.93 -3.22
N GLU A 237 33.92 12.65 -2.09
CA GLU A 237 34.95 13.58 -1.61
C GLU A 237 35.37 13.39 -0.13
N ILE A 238 35.63 12.16 0.33
CA ILE A 238 36.36 11.91 1.59
C ILE A 238 37.49 10.90 1.42
N ASP A 239 38.37 11.08 0.42
CA ASP A 239 39.68 10.42 0.43
C ASP A 239 40.74 11.11 -0.46
N ARG A 240 40.85 12.44 -0.34
CA ARG A 240 42.07 13.17 -0.69
C ARG A 240 42.32 14.26 0.33
N TYR A 241 42.97 13.91 1.45
CA TYR A 241 44.14 14.60 2.02
C TYR A 241 44.65 13.86 3.27
#